data_AF-A0A942BHT9-F1
#
_entry.id   AF-A0A942BHT9-F1
#
_cell.length_a   1.000
_cell.length_b   1.000
_cell.length_c   1.000
_cell.angle_alpha   90.00
_cell.angle_beta   90.00
_cell.angle_gamma   90.00
#
_symmetry.space_group_name_H-M   'P 1'
#
loop_
_entity.id
_entity.type
_entity.pdbx_description
1 polymer ?
#
loop_
_entity_poly.entity_id
_entity_poly.type
_entity_poly.pdbx_seq_one_letter_code
_entity_poly.pdbx_strand_id
1 'polypeptide(L)'
;MSSVNQIANPMAAAAASTTAGKDQLNMKDFLVLLTTELSNQLPTDPITSKDYYAQIAQIGTVQGVDQLSQTSQEAQAASLLGKTVTASTQQGVMSGVVKKVTISGGNVNVVFNDANGNSQTVQLSNVQSVSN
;
A
#
# COMPACT_ATOMS: atom_id res chain seq x y z
N MET A 1 -36.34 -36.93 14.40
CA MET A 1 -35.61 -36.60 13.16
C MET A 1 -34.27 -36.00 13.55
N SER A 2 -33.20 -36.61 13.02
CA SER A 2 -31.88 -36.03 12.74
C SER A 2 -30.87 -35.89 13.88
N SER A 3 -30.00 -36.90 13.90
CA SER A 3 -28.70 -36.98 14.54
C SER A 3 -27.64 -36.10 13.84
N VAL A 4 -26.70 -35.58 14.64
CA VAL A 4 -25.23 -35.61 14.44
C VAL A 4 -24.53 -34.66 13.43
N ASN A 5 -23.47 -34.02 13.96
CA ASN A 5 -22.16 -33.66 13.35
C ASN A 5 -21.88 -32.25 12.80
N GLN A 6 -21.08 -31.47 13.54
CA GLN A 6 -19.74 -30.99 13.15
C GLN A 6 -19.20 -30.07 14.26
N ILE A 7 -18.39 -30.60 15.18
CA ILE A 7 -16.92 -30.49 15.21
C ILE A 7 -16.44 -29.03 15.27
N ALA A 8 -15.90 -28.67 16.42
CA ALA A 8 -15.16 -27.45 16.68
C ALA A 8 -13.93 -27.29 15.76
N ASN A 9 -13.60 -26.06 15.35
CA ASN A 9 -12.23 -25.57 15.51
C ASN A 9 -12.19 -24.02 15.49
N PRO A 10 -11.44 -23.39 16.42
CA PRO A 10 -11.30 -21.95 16.55
C PRO A 10 -10.26 -21.41 15.54
N MET A 11 -10.06 -20.09 15.54
CA MET A 11 -9.01 -19.34 14.81
C MET A 11 -9.44 -18.68 13.50
N ALA A 12 -10.40 -17.74 13.61
CA ALA A 12 -10.45 -16.58 12.72
C ALA A 12 -9.40 -15.55 13.18
N ALA A 13 -8.13 -15.89 12.99
CA ALA A 13 -7.01 -14.97 13.12
C ALA A 13 -5.87 -15.46 12.20
N ALA A 14 -6.18 -15.63 10.92
CA ALA A 14 -5.15 -15.64 9.91
C ALA A 14 -4.62 -14.21 9.82
N ALA A 15 -3.59 -13.93 10.61
CA ALA A 15 -2.70 -12.81 10.40
C ALA A 15 -2.15 -12.93 8.98
N ALA A 16 -2.79 -12.24 8.05
CA ALA A 16 -2.24 -11.95 6.74
C ALA A 16 -1.00 -11.08 6.99
N SER A 17 0.13 -11.75 7.22
CA SER A 17 1.44 -11.13 7.23
C SER A 17 1.65 -10.54 5.84
N THR A 18 1.40 -9.24 5.74
CA THR A 18 1.66 -8.38 4.60
C THR A 18 3.12 -8.49 4.21
N THR A 19 3.40 -9.44 3.33
CA THR A 19 4.71 -9.66 2.71
C THR A 19 4.90 -8.68 1.54
N ALA A 20 4.57 -7.41 1.75
CA ALA A 20 4.72 -6.37 0.72
C ALA A 20 6.20 -6.00 0.46
N GLY A 21 7.13 -6.42 1.33
CA GLY A 21 8.56 -6.15 1.20
C GLY A 21 9.40 -7.23 0.50
N LYS A 22 8.87 -8.45 0.26
CA LYS A 22 9.66 -9.52 -0.38
C LYS A 22 9.67 -9.45 -1.91
N ASP A 23 8.63 -8.88 -2.52
CA ASP A 23 8.52 -8.82 -3.99
C ASP A 23 9.54 -7.87 -4.63
N GLN A 24 9.82 -6.74 -3.95
CA GLN A 24 10.83 -5.77 -4.39
C GLN A 24 12.26 -6.32 -4.26
N LEU A 25 12.54 -7.12 -3.22
CA LEU A 25 13.82 -7.81 -3.06
C LEU A 25 14.02 -8.89 -4.14
N ASN A 26 12.99 -9.70 -4.42
CA ASN A 26 13.03 -10.79 -5.40
C ASN A 26 13.30 -10.31 -6.84
N MET A 27 12.75 -9.16 -7.25
CA MET A 27 12.99 -8.59 -8.59
C MET A 27 14.47 -8.19 -8.78
N LYS A 28 15.06 -7.58 -7.76
CA LYS A 28 16.46 -7.11 -7.78
C LYS A 28 17.43 -8.29 -7.72
N ASP A 29 17.14 -9.31 -6.92
CA ASP A 29 17.91 -10.55 -6.87
C ASP A 29 17.80 -11.34 -8.19
N PHE A 30 16.63 -11.33 -8.84
CA PHE A 30 16.44 -11.92 -10.16
C PHE A 30 17.20 -11.15 -11.27
N LEU A 31 17.18 -9.81 -11.28
CA LEU A 31 17.97 -9.04 -12.25
C LEU A 31 19.48 -9.23 -12.07
N VAL A 32 19.92 -9.45 -10.82
CA VAL A 32 21.31 -9.83 -10.51
C VAL A 32 21.62 -11.23 -11.03
N LEU A 33 20.73 -12.21 -10.84
CA LEU A 33 20.87 -13.55 -11.41
C LEU A 33 20.84 -13.53 -12.93
N LEU A 34 19.95 -12.75 -13.56
CA LEU A 34 19.88 -12.56 -15.02
C LEU A 34 21.16 -11.94 -15.57
N THR A 35 21.72 -10.93 -14.90
CA THR A 35 23.00 -10.32 -15.29
C THR A 35 24.16 -11.31 -15.12
N THR A 36 24.08 -12.16 -14.10
CA THR A 36 25.08 -13.20 -13.82
C THR A 36 25.03 -14.34 -14.85
N GLU A 37 23.84 -14.78 -15.26
CA GLU A 37 23.62 -15.78 -16.30
C GLU A 37 23.96 -15.20 -17.69
N LEU A 38 23.61 -13.95 -18.00
CA LEU A 38 24.01 -13.26 -19.24
C LEU A 38 25.51 -13.07 -19.37
N SER A 39 26.22 -12.91 -18.25
CA SER A 39 27.68 -12.81 -18.24
C SER A 39 28.36 -14.18 -18.47
N ASN A 40 27.64 -15.29 -18.28
CA ASN A 40 28.16 -16.66 -18.38
C ASN A 40 27.54 -17.54 -19.48
N GLN A 41 26.45 -17.15 -20.13
CA GLN A 41 25.81 -17.96 -21.17
C GLN A 41 26.31 -17.58 -22.56
N LEU A 42 27.00 -18.52 -23.19
CA LEU A 42 27.19 -18.54 -24.63
C LEU A 42 25.82 -18.38 -25.33
N PRO A 43 25.72 -17.55 -26.38
CA PRO A 43 24.49 -16.88 -26.86
C PRO A 43 23.47 -17.76 -27.61
N THR A 44 23.36 -19.06 -27.30
CA THR A 44 22.73 -20.02 -28.22
C THR A 44 21.27 -20.42 -27.97
N ASP A 45 20.53 -19.94 -26.96
CA ASP A 45 19.07 -20.21 -26.93
C ASP A 45 18.23 -19.16 -26.17
N PRO A 46 17.67 -18.15 -26.87
CA PRO A 46 16.86 -17.09 -26.26
C PRO A 46 15.35 -17.35 -26.33
N ILE A 47 14.84 -18.52 -25.90
CA ILE A 47 13.41 -18.87 -26.12
C ILE A 47 12.59 -19.14 -24.85
N THR A 48 13.19 -19.42 -23.69
CA THR A 48 12.43 -19.64 -22.42
C THR A 48 12.11 -18.37 -21.62
N SER A 49 12.64 -17.19 -21.99
CA SER A 49 12.58 -16.00 -21.13
C SER A 49 11.51 -14.96 -21.51
N LYS A 50 10.82 -15.08 -22.66
CA LYS A 50 9.89 -14.01 -23.14
C LYS A 50 8.58 -13.93 -22.36
N ASP A 51 7.91 -15.05 -22.08
CA ASP A 51 6.63 -15.05 -21.35
C ASP A 51 6.81 -14.70 -19.87
N TYR A 52 7.93 -15.13 -19.26
CA TYR A 52 8.28 -14.75 -17.90
C TYR A 52 8.69 -13.27 -17.81
N TYR A 53 9.41 -12.75 -18.79
CA TYR A 53 9.73 -11.32 -18.90
C TYR A 53 8.47 -10.46 -19.06
N ALA A 54 7.49 -10.91 -19.84
CA ALA A 54 6.21 -10.22 -19.97
C ALA A 54 5.48 -10.12 -18.62
N GLN A 55 5.50 -11.18 -17.81
CA GLN A 55 4.91 -11.18 -16.46
C GLN A 55 5.69 -10.31 -15.47
N ILE A 56 7.03 -10.34 -15.52
CA ILE A 56 7.88 -9.47 -14.71
C ILE A 56 7.71 -8.00 -15.07
N ALA A 57 7.65 -7.67 -16.37
CA ALA A 57 7.39 -6.31 -16.84
C ALA A 57 6.01 -5.84 -16.35
N GLN A 58 5.00 -6.71 -16.36
CA GLN A 58 3.69 -6.40 -15.81
C GLN A 58 3.73 -6.13 -14.30
N ILE A 59 4.48 -6.93 -13.53
CA ILE A 59 4.65 -6.71 -12.08
C ILE A 59 5.44 -5.42 -11.80
N GLY A 60 6.52 -5.16 -12.55
CA GLY A 60 7.35 -3.97 -12.39
C GLY A 60 6.61 -2.67 -12.74
N THR A 61 5.75 -2.69 -13.77
CA THR A 61 4.92 -1.53 -14.10
C THR A 61 3.86 -1.27 -13.04
N VAL A 62 3.19 -2.31 -12.50
CA VAL A 62 2.23 -2.16 -11.39
C VAL A 62 2.90 -1.58 -10.16
N GLN A 63 4.06 -2.11 -9.75
CA GLN A 63 4.80 -1.60 -8.60
C GLN A 63 5.26 -0.16 -8.79
N GLY A 64 5.69 0.22 -10.00
CA GLY A 64 6.05 1.59 -10.33
C GLY A 64 4.86 2.55 -10.24
N VAL A 65 3.68 2.12 -10.70
CA VAL A 65 2.44 2.89 -10.59
C VAL A 65 1.99 3.03 -9.14
N ASP A 66 2.08 1.97 -8.34
CA ASP A 66 1.75 2.01 -6.92
C ASP A 66 2.67 2.97 -6.15
N GLN A 67 3.98 2.90 -6.41
CA GLN A 67 4.95 3.82 -5.81
C GLN A 67 4.70 5.28 -6.21
N LEU A 68 4.36 5.52 -7.48
CA LEU A 68 4.02 6.85 -7.97
C LEU A 68 2.72 7.37 -7.34
N SER A 69 1.70 6.52 -7.25
CA SER A 69 0.44 6.83 -6.58
C SER A 69 0.67 7.19 -5.12
N GLN A 70 1.50 6.42 -4.41
CA GLN A 70 1.85 6.68 -3.03
C GLN A 70 2.58 8.01 -2.87
N THR A 71 3.59 8.27 -3.71
CA THR A 71 4.34 9.55 -3.70
C THR A 71 3.41 10.75 -3.95
N SER A 72 2.46 10.60 -4.89
CA SER A 72 1.47 11.64 -5.18
C SER A 72 0.55 11.92 -3.99
N GLN A 73 0.04 10.86 -3.35
CA GLN A 73 -0.79 10.98 -2.15
C GLN A 73 -0.03 11.59 -0.97
N GLU A 74 1.25 11.25 -0.80
CA GLU A 74 2.12 11.85 0.22
C GLU A 74 2.30 13.36 -0.02
N ALA A 75 2.55 13.77 -1.26
CA ALA A 75 2.68 15.19 -1.62
C ALA A 75 1.37 15.96 -1.39
N GLN A 76 0.23 15.35 -1.71
CA GLN A 76 -1.09 15.92 -1.43
C GLN A 76 -1.30 16.08 0.07
N ALA A 77 -1.07 15.03 0.86
CA ALA A 77 -1.23 15.08 2.31
C ALA A 77 -0.27 16.08 2.97
N ALA A 78 0.97 16.18 2.49
CA ALA A 78 1.93 17.19 2.95
C ALA A 78 1.42 18.62 2.70
N SER A 79 0.73 18.84 1.58
CA SER A 79 0.11 20.14 1.27
C SER A 79 -1.07 20.49 2.18
N LEU A 80 -1.68 19.48 2.83
CA LEU A 80 -2.74 19.68 3.83
C LEU A 80 -2.20 20.04 5.22
N LEU A 81 -0.91 19.81 5.48
CA LEU A 81 -0.30 20.08 6.76
C LEU A 81 -0.47 21.55 7.15
N GLY A 82 -1.03 21.81 8.33
CA GLY A 82 -1.35 23.16 8.81
C GLY A 82 -2.61 23.79 8.22
N LYS A 83 -3.28 23.16 7.25
CA LYS A 83 -4.58 23.61 6.74
C LYS A 83 -5.73 23.04 7.58
N THR A 84 -6.89 23.68 7.49
CA THR A 84 -8.12 23.17 8.09
C THR A 84 -8.77 22.20 7.11
N VAL A 85 -8.92 20.94 7.49
CA VAL A 85 -9.55 19.89 6.67
C VAL A 85 -10.86 19.45 7.29
N THR A 86 -11.83 19.14 6.44
CA THR A 86 -13.08 18.51 6.84
C THR A 86 -13.09 17.08 6.32
N ALA A 87 -13.19 16.11 7.23
CA ALA A 87 -13.12 14.70 6.92
C ALA A 87 -14.30 13.92 7.49
N SER A 88 -14.71 12.87 6.78
CA SER A 88 -15.75 11.95 7.23
C SER A 88 -15.14 10.87 8.11
N THR A 89 -15.60 10.81 9.36
CA THR A 89 -15.20 9.80 10.35
C THR A 89 -16.38 8.89 10.68
N GLN A 90 -16.13 7.80 11.41
CA GLN A 90 -17.19 6.91 11.94
C GLN A 90 -18.23 7.64 12.82
N GLN A 91 -17.89 8.82 13.36
CA GLN A 91 -18.74 9.62 14.23
C GLN A 91 -19.42 10.78 13.48
N GLY A 92 -19.22 10.89 12.16
CA GLY A 92 -19.72 11.96 11.32
C GLY A 92 -18.62 12.82 10.70
N VAL A 93 -19.04 13.92 10.07
CA VAL A 93 -18.14 14.88 9.44
C VAL A 93 -17.51 15.76 10.52
N MET A 94 -16.18 15.75 10.64
CA MET A 94 -15.43 16.58 11.58
C MET A 94 -14.44 17.47 10.84
N SER A 95 -14.16 18.63 11.41
CA SER A 95 -13.23 19.61 10.83
C SER A 95 -12.13 19.95 11.82
N GLY A 96 -10.91 20.15 11.33
CA GLY A 96 -9.79 20.46 12.20
C GLY A 96 -8.49 20.74 11.46
N VAL A 97 -7.51 21.24 12.20
CA VAL A 97 -6.20 21.61 11.64
C VAL A 97 -5.30 20.39 11.58
N VAL A 98 -4.76 20.10 10.39
CA VAL A 98 -3.82 18.99 10.19
C VAL A 98 -2.50 19.26 10.91
N LYS A 99 -2.07 18.31 11.74
CA LYS A 99 -0.81 18.38 12.51
C LYS A 99 0.24 17.40 12.02
N LYS A 100 -0.17 16.27 11.46
CA LYS A 100 0.75 15.21 11.05
C LYS A 100 0.18 14.42 9.88
N VAL A 101 1.06 13.91 9.03
CA VAL A 101 0.76 12.91 8.01
C VAL A 101 1.49 11.62 8.38
N THR A 102 0.83 10.48 8.21
CA THR A 102 1.38 9.16 8.55
C THR A 102 1.01 8.17 7.47
N ILE A 103 1.95 7.30 7.12
CA ILE A 103 1.74 6.23 6.14
C ILE A 103 1.65 4.92 6.91
N SER A 104 0.53 4.21 6.75
CA SER A 104 0.29 2.93 7.39
C SER A 104 -0.23 1.94 6.36
N GLY A 105 0.55 0.88 6.09
CA GLY A 105 0.14 -0.20 5.17
C GLY A 105 -0.12 0.28 3.74
N GLY A 106 0.64 1.25 3.24
CA GLY A 106 0.46 1.82 1.89
C GLY A 106 -0.63 2.88 1.77
N ASN A 107 -1.40 3.13 2.84
CA ASN A 107 -2.42 4.17 2.86
C ASN A 107 -1.89 5.43 3.54
N VAL A 108 -2.11 6.59 2.90
CA VAL A 108 -1.75 7.89 3.45
C VAL A 108 -2.86 8.36 4.38
N ASN A 109 -2.50 8.58 5.65
CA ASN A 109 -3.40 9.03 6.71
C ASN A 109 -3.02 10.44 7.16
N VAL A 110 -4.02 11.26 7.40
CA VAL A 110 -3.91 12.63 7.88
C VAL A 110 -4.40 12.68 9.32
N VAL A 111 -3.60 13.26 10.20
CA VAL A 111 -3.93 13.48 11.61
C VAL A 111 -4.23 14.96 11.82
N PHE A 112 -5.45 15.26 12.22
CA PHE A 112 -5.90 16.62 12.54
C PHE A 112 -6.45 16.70 13.96
N ASN A 113 -6.39 17.89 14.56
CA ASN A 113 -7.02 18.13 15.85
C ASN A 113 -8.43 18.66 15.64
N ASP A 114 -9.42 17.98 16.22
CA ASP A 114 -10.80 18.43 16.28
C ASP A 114 -10.95 19.64 17.24
N ALA A 115 -12.12 20.28 17.24
CA ALA A 115 -12.47 21.41 18.12
C ALA A 115 -12.24 21.11 19.62
N ASN A 116 -12.27 19.84 20.02
CA ASN A 116 -12.01 19.38 21.38
C ASN A 116 -10.52 19.19 21.72
N GLY A 117 -9.61 19.45 20.77
CA GLY A 117 -8.17 19.24 20.94
C GLY A 117 -7.71 17.78 20.79
N ASN A 118 -8.63 16.85 20.52
CA ASN A 118 -8.33 15.45 20.28
C ASN A 118 -7.79 15.23 18.86
N SER A 119 -6.69 14.50 18.75
CA SER A 119 -6.11 14.11 17.46
C SER A 119 -6.89 12.97 16.84
N GLN A 120 -7.48 13.23 15.68
CA GLN A 120 -8.22 12.25 14.89
C GLN A 120 -7.42 11.88 13.65
N THR A 121 -7.34 10.58 13.38
CA THR A 121 -6.66 10.02 12.20
C THR A 121 -7.71 9.61 11.19
N VAL A 122 -7.59 10.13 9.97
CA VAL A 122 -8.44 9.77 8.83
C VAL A 122 -7.57 9.42 7.63
N GLN A 123 -8.05 8.56 6.75
CA GLN A 123 -7.37 8.36 5.47
C GLN A 123 -7.56 9.59 4.59
N LEU A 124 -6.57 9.88 3.74
CA LEU A 124 -6.61 10.99 2.79
C LEU A 124 -7.84 10.91 1.88
N SER A 125 -8.28 9.70 1.54
CA SER A 125 -9.49 9.41 0.76
C SER A 125 -10.80 9.86 1.43
N ASN A 126 -10.82 10.04 2.75
CA ASN A 126 -11.99 10.47 3.52
C ASN A 126 -12.03 12.00 3.76
N VAL A 127 -11.04 12.75 3.28
CA VAL A 127 -11.02 14.21 3.33
C VAL A 127 -11.96 14.76 2.26
N GLN A 128 -13.00 15.49 2.66
CA GLN A 128 -14.03 16.01 1.76
C GLN A 128 -13.76 17.43 1.30
N SER A 129 -13.16 18.27 2.15
CA SER A 129 -12.82 19.64 1.79
C SER A 129 -11.62 20.15 2.58
N VAL A 130 -10.93 21.13 1.99
CA VAL A 130 -9.76 21.79 2.56
C VAL A 130 -10.02 23.29 2.54
N SER A 131 -9.78 23.95 3.67
CA SER A 131 -9.93 25.39 3.86
C SER A 131 -8.60 26.00 4.30
N ASN A 132 -8.34 27.23 3.85
CA ASN A 132 -7.12 27.99 4.16
C ASN A 132 -7.28 28.81 5.43
#